data_AF-A0A1W1BPN8-F1
#
_entry.id   AF-A0A1W1BPN8-F1
#
_cell.length_a   1.000
_cell.length_b   1.000
_cell.length_c   1.000
_cell.angle_alpha   90.00
_cell.angle_beta   90.00
_cell.angle_gamma   90.00
#
_symmetry.space_group_name_H-M   'P 1'
#
loop_
_entity.id
_entity.type
_entity.pdbx_description
1 polymer ?
#
loop_
_entity_poly.entity_id
_entity_poly.type
_entity_poly.pdbx_seq_one_letter_code
_entity_poly.pdbx_strand_id
1 'polypeptide(L)'
;MKPDGLYKIGASHEPQERLDQANTWGDFESVYESEEVTDCAKLEKEVHQSLRKYQAKGEWFKVSEDLAMTTIKELVNESFNYAVAS
;
A
#
# COMPACT_ATOMS: atom_id res chain seq x y z
N MET A 1 -2.82 -14.47 -13.20
CA MET A 1 -3.33 -13.40 -12.33
C MET A 1 -3.92 -14.07 -11.10
N LYS A 2 -3.44 -13.71 -9.90
CA LYS A 2 -4.14 -14.06 -8.67
C LYS A 2 -5.51 -13.36 -8.67
N PRO A 3 -6.57 -13.98 -8.13
CA PRO A 3 -7.89 -13.35 -8.05
C PRO A 3 -7.84 -12.04 -7.25
N ASP A 4 -8.77 -11.13 -7.52
CA ASP A 4 -8.90 -9.89 -6.76
C ASP A 4 -9.04 -10.20 -5.27
N GLY A 5 -8.07 -9.73 -4.48
CA GLY A 5 -8.02 -9.87 -3.03
C GLY A 5 -8.53 -8.62 -2.32
N LEU A 6 -8.62 -8.69 -1.00
CA LEU A 6 -8.86 -7.53 -0.15
C LEU A 6 -7.55 -7.17 0.55
N TYR A 7 -6.90 -6.11 0.08
CA TYR A 7 -5.58 -5.69 0.56
C TYR A 7 -5.69 -4.43 1.40
N LYS A 8 -4.95 -4.37 2.52
CA LYS A 8 -4.78 -3.17 3.33
C LYS A 8 -3.54 -2.43 2.84
N ILE A 9 -3.69 -1.20 2.37
CA ILE A 9 -2.61 -0.37 1.86
C ILE A 9 -2.50 0.86 2.73
N GLY A 10 -1.34 1.10 3.35
CA GLY A 10 -1.11 2.32 4.12
C GLY A 10 0.35 2.51 4.51
N ALA A 11 0.63 3.63 5.16
CA ALA A 11 1.97 3.97 5.64
C ALA A 11 2.11 3.76 7.15
N SER A 12 3.34 3.50 7.60
CA SER A 12 3.70 3.49 9.02
C SER A 12 5.18 3.83 9.17
N HIS A 13 5.52 4.59 10.21
CA HIS A 13 6.92 4.72 10.66
C HIS A 13 7.39 3.47 11.41
N GLU A 14 6.45 2.65 11.87
CA GLU A 14 6.70 1.39 12.58
C GLU A 14 5.82 0.29 11.96
N PRO A 15 6.23 -0.30 10.82
CA PRO A 15 5.42 -1.30 10.13
C PRO A 15 5.18 -2.55 10.97
N GLN A 16 6.13 -2.95 11.81
CA GLN A 16 6.01 -4.13 12.66
C GLN A 16 4.90 -3.98 13.72
N GLU A 17 4.83 -2.85 14.42
CA GLU A 17 3.75 -2.62 15.39
C GLU A 17 2.37 -2.70 14.73
N ARG A 18 2.26 -2.21 13.49
CA ARG A 18 1.02 -2.26 12.71
C ARG A 18 0.63 -3.67 12.30
N LEU A 19 1.59 -4.55 12.04
CA LEU A 19 1.37 -5.98 11.81
C LEU A 19 0.96 -6.68 13.10
N ASP A 20 1.63 -6.40 14.22
CA ASP A 20 1.35 -7.00 15.52
C ASP A 20 -0.04 -6.62 16.05
N GLN A 21 -0.52 -5.42 15.70
CA GLN A 21 -1.86 -4.94 16.04
C GLN A 21 -2.94 -5.33 15.03
N ALA A 22 -2.60 -6.10 13.98
CA ALA A 22 -3.56 -6.52 12.97
C ALA A 22 -4.58 -7.50 13.58
N ASN A 23 -5.73 -6.97 13.96
CA ASN A 23 -6.82 -7.79 14.50
C ASN A 23 -7.66 -8.36 13.34
N THR A 24 -7.44 -9.62 13.01
CA THR A 24 -8.18 -10.34 11.97
C THR A 24 -9.31 -11.14 12.58
N TRP A 25 -10.49 -11.09 11.96
CA TRP A 25 -11.70 -11.72 12.47
C TRP A 25 -11.77 -13.22 12.11
N GLY A 26 -10.59 -13.83 11.92
CA GLY A 26 -10.39 -15.20 11.44
C GLY A 26 -9.00 -15.39 10.82
N ASP A 27 -8.75 -16.60 10.35
CA ASP A 27 -7.51 -16.96 9.65
C ASP A 27 -7.36 -16.12 8.38
N PHE A 28 -6.14 -15.65 8.15
CA PHE A 28 -5.77 -14.92 6.95
C PHE A 28 -4.34 -15.24 6.56
N GLU A 29 -4.06 -15.15 5.26
CA GLU A 29 -2.70 -15.18 4.75
C GLU A 29 -2.24 -13.73 4.54
N SER A 30 -1.24 -13.30 5.32
CA SER A 30 -0.64 -11.98 5.16
C SER A 30 0.53 -12.06 4.19
N VAL A 31 0.42 -11.42 3.03
CA VAL A 31 1.58 -11.01 2.25
C VAL A 31 1.96 -9.61 2.73
N TYR A 32 3.14 -9.48 3.32
CA TYR A 32 3.68 -8.19 3.73
C TYR A 32 4.75 -7.74 2.74
N GLU A 33 4.48 -6.63 2.06
CA GLU A 33 5.42 -5.92 1.21
C GLU A 33 5.43 -4.44 1.62
N SER A 34 6.62 -3.84 1.71
CA SER A 34 6.80 -2.45 2.08
C SER A 34 8.01 -1.86 1.39
N GLU A 35 7.94 -0.57 1.09
CA GLU A 35 9.04 0.23 0.56
C GLU A 35 9.37 1.35 1.55
N GLU A 36 10.67 1.60 1.79
CA GLU A 36 11.10 2.74 2.59
C GLU A 36 11.08 4.02 1.74
N VAL A 37 10.44 5.07 2.23
CA VAL A 37 10.28 6.34 1.52
C VAL A 37 10.42 7.52 2.46
N THR A 38 10.87 8.66 1.93
CA THR A 38 11.11 9.88 2.71
C THR A 38 9.83 10.52 3.25
N ASP A 39 8.75 10.52 2.47
CA ASP A 39 7.45 11.07 2.86
C ASP A 39 6.33 10.05 2.59
N CYS A 40 6.17 9.13 3.54
CA CYS A 40 5.22 8.03 3.44
C CYS A 40 3.75 8.50 3.49
N ALA A 41 3.46 9.61 4.17
CA ALA A 41 2.11 10.15 4.27
C ALA A 41 1.63 10.75 2.95
N LYS A 42 2.51 11.47 2.25
CA LYS A 42 2.22 11.96 0.89
C LYS A 42 2.00 10.80 -0.08
N LEU A 43 2.89 9.81 -0.07
CA LEU A 43 2.83 8.69 -1.00
C LEU A 43 1.60 7.80 -0.75
N GLU A 44 1.23 7.56 0.51
CA GLU A 44 -0.01 6.87 0.86
C GLU A 44 -1.23 7.56 0.25
N LYS A 45 -1.31 8.90 0.37
CA LYS A 45 -2.41 9.68 -0.19
C LYS A 45 -2.50 9.52 -1.71
N GLU A 46 -1.36 9.54 -2.41
CA GLU A 46 -1.29 9.37 -3.86
C GLU A 46 -1.71 7.94 -4.27
N VAL A 47 -1.23 6.91 -3.58
CA VAL A 47 -1.65 5.52 -3.81
C VAL A 47 -3.16 5.36 -3.61
N HIS A 48 -3.70 5.90 -2.51
CA HIS A 48 -5.14 5.84 -2.20
C HIS A 48 -5.99 6.57 -3.25
N GLN A 49 -5.49 7.67 -3.81
CA GLN A 49 -6.16 8.39 -4.89
C GLN A 49 -6.14 7.58 -6.20
N SER A 50 -4.99 7.01 -6.56
CA SER A 50 -4.82 6.18 -7.76
C SER A 50 -5.68 4.92 -7.74
N LEU A 51 -5.87 4.31 -6.56
CA LEU A 51 -6.69 3.12 -6.37
C LEU A 51 -8.11 3.41 -5.86
N ARG A 52 -8.54 4.67 -5.84
CA ARG A 52 -9.81 5.09 -5.20
C ARG A 52 -11.03 4.32 -5.68
N LYS A 53 -11.08 3.95 -6.96
CA LYS A 53 -12.19 3.17 -7.55
C LYS A 53 -12.29 1.74 -7.01
N TYR A 54 -11.23 1.22 -6.41
CA TYR A 54 -11.16 -0.10 -5.79
C TYR A 54 -11.33 -0.05 -4.26
N GLN A 55 -11.46 1.15 -3.67
CA GLN A 55 -11.55 1.30 -2.22
C GLN A 55 -12.84 0.69 -1.69
N ALA A 56 -12.71 -0.31 -0.82
CA ALA A 56 -13.84 -0.91 -0.12
C ALA A 56 -14.21 -0.10 1.13
N LYS A 57 -13.21 0.20 1.99
CA LYS A 57 -13.41 0.98 3.21
C LYS A 57 -12.07 1.44 3.80
N GLY A 58 -11.88 2.74 3.97
CA GLY A 58 -10.63 3.28 4.52
C GLY A 58 -9.42 2.77 3.73
N GLU A 59 -8.45 2.17 4.40
CA GLU A 59 -7.23 1.64 3.78
C GLU A 59 -7.42 0.28 3.07
N TRP A 60 -8.64 -0.24 2.98
CA TRP A 60 -8.93 -1.55 2.36
C TRP A 60 -9.38 -1.40 0.91
N PHE A 61 -8.72 -2.14 0.01
CA PHE A 61 -8.92 -2.08 -1.44
C PHE A 61 -9.21 -3.47 -2.01
N LYS A 62 -10.25 -3.59 -2.83
CA LYS A 62 -10.57 -4.80 -3.58
C LYS A 62 -9.93 -4.74 -4.97
N VAL A 63 -8.72 -5.26 -5.07
CA VAL A 63 -7.81 -5.07 -6.21
C VAL A 63 -6.96 -6.32 -6.41
N SER A 64 -6.41 -6.54 -7.60
CA SER A 64 -5.40 -7.58 -7.81
C SER A 64 -4.07 -7.18 -7.15
N GLU A 65 -3.32 -8.18 -6.67
CA GLU A 65 -1.98 -8.00 -6.10
C GLU A 65 -1.06 -7.26 -7.06
N ASP A 66 -1.01 -7.71 -8.32
CA ASP A 66 -0.16 -7.14 -9.37
C ASP A 66 -0.44 -5.64 -9.55
N LEU A 67 -1.72 -5.23 -9.60
CA LEU A 67 -2.08 -3.83 -9.78
C LEU A 67 -1.70 -2.98 -8.56
N ALA A 68 -1.96 -3.48 -7.34
CA ALA A 68 -1.57 -2.78 -6.13
C ALA A 68 -0.04 -2.57 -6.07
N MET A 69 0.73 -3.63 -6.32
CA MET A 69 2.18 -3.58 -6.26
C MET A 69 2.79 -2.71 -7.36
N THR A 70 2.27 -2.78 -8.59
CA THR A 70 2.73 -1.91 -9.67
C THR A 70 2.47 -0.45 -9.35
N THR A 71 1.27 -0.08 -8.89
CA THR A 71 0.95 1.30 -8.53
C THR A 71 1.85 1.84 -7.40
N ILE A 72 2.11 1.04 -6.37
CA ILE A 72 3.02 1.43 -5.28
C ILE A 72 4.43 1.66 -5.83
N LYS A 73 4.98 0.70 -6.60
CA LYS A 73 6.34 0.79 -7.14
C LYS A 73 6.52 1.96 -8.11
N GLU A 74 5.53 2.25 -8.95
CA GLU A 74 5.54 3.41 -9.86
C GLU A 74 5.64 4.72 -9.07
N LEU A 75 4.80 4.91 -8.06
CA LEU A 75 4.79 6.12 -7.23
C LEU A 75 6.06 6.26 -6.37
N VAL A 76 6.59 5.16 -5.85
CA VAL A 76 7.88 5.14 -5.14
C VAL A 76 9.00 5.60 -6.07
N ASN A 77 9.08 5.04 -7.27
CA ASN A 77 10.10 5.42 -8.26
C ASN A 77 9.97 6.87 -8.71
N GLU A 78 8.75 7.36 -8.96
CA GLU A 78 8.49 8.77 -9.28
C GLU A 78 8.98 9.68 -8.15
N SER A 79 8.63 9.37 -6.90
CA SER A 79 9.05 10.15 -5.73
C SER A 79 10.57 10.21 -5.58
N PHE A 80 11.27 9.09 -5.85
CA PHE A 80 12.72 9.02 -5.82
C PHE A 80 13.36 9.87 -6.94
N ASN A 81 12.85 9.77 -8.16
CA ASN A 81 13.35 10.55 -9.29
C ASN A 81 13.18 12.07 -9.08
N TYR A 82 12.06 12.50 -8.49
CA TYR A 82 11.86 13.90 -8.10
C TYR A 82 12.86 14.36 -7.04
N ALA A 83 13.18 13.53 -6.04
CA ALA A 83 14.12 13.87 -4.98
C ALA A 83 15.58 13.95 -5.46
N VAL A 84 15.96 13.16 -6.48
CA VAL A 84 17.32 13.20 -7.07
C VAL A 84 17.49 14.33 -8.08
N ALA A 85 16.40 14.80 -8.69
CA ALA A 85 16.41 15.89 -9.67
C ALA A 85 16.31 17.31 -9.07
N SER A 86 16.00 17.42 -7.77
CA SER A 86 15.84 18.68 -7.01
C SER A 86 17.10 19.05 -6.23
#